data_AF-A0A7V9L7E4-F1
#
_entry.id   AF-A0A7V9L7E4-F1
#
_cell.length_a   1.000
_cell.length_b   1.000
_cell.length_c   1.000
_cell.angle_alpha   90.00
_cell.angle_beta   90.00
_cell.angle_gamma   90.00
#
_symmetry.space_group_name_H-M   'P 1'
#
loop_
_entity.id
_entity.type
_entity.pdbx_description
1 polymer ?
#
loop_
_entity_poly.entity_id
_entity_poly.type
_entity_poly.pdbx_seq_one_letter_code
_entity_poly.pdbx_strand_id
1 'polypeptide(L)'
;MRTVLHLIACVLAMACGPTIVNDRKSSVADLTKHLPATLEANRPREGDAKTIHVRVWVDAGVRAQPKWREEIIDQADYASQLLAPLVGARIAIDKVSDWNRTTDPHAALAALAEADKGDGVTWVIGYVTPGDVASKAMSELGSAEPLGKHVIVRGWAEKPELTALTALLPDLKEAEKSEVITAHRRHKQTVVLLHMLAVTVGAIDEADKAWIQNPTYSPKQAGFSDRNRELIQLGLDERKAEGTDQTVAKKLLEAIEKSEFGGWLAPSKEEVTKRLRIAIDTGKSGRTAKAVPAAAYDQYSRIQTLSKQGKGKDALVELDNLLIAYPGNAAMHQLRCEILLAIGGPAAMAPKPAPKQPAKKDPKAPKPEPVEQVDWKGACAKASELAPGDPTPHVAIASSFADIKDWKSARAELASAEGKIGNLPGKAEIDEAWKKVIGLYHAMGSLTWTEEALAKAKLDNDPIAAEVTQKRARYGVPKGAKFVAADQESQLVLAVRAALDLVYASKYG
;
A
#
# COMPACT_ATOMS: atom_id res chain seq x y z
N MET A 1 -69.56 50.45 26.54
CA MET A 1 -69.87 50.37 25.10
C MET A 1 -69.71 48.91 24.67
N ARG A 2 -70.80 48.14 24.82
CA ARG A 2 -71.61 47.46 23.77
C ARG A 2 -71.00 46.10 23.34
N THR A 3 -71.41 44.94 23.91
CA THR A 3 -72.52 44.01 23.47
C THR A 3 -72.34 43.50 22.02
N VAL A 4 -72.55 42.25 21.57
CA VAL A 4 -73.31 41.02 21.96
C VAL A 4 -72.92 39.95 20.90
N LEU A 5 -72.56 38.69 21.23
CA LEU A 5 -73.37 37.45 21.33
C LEU A 5 -74.19 37.02 20.08
N HIS A 6 -74.04 35.73 19.71
CA HIS A 6 -74.85 34.85 18.82
C HIS A 6 -74.64 34.88 17.29
N LEU A 7 -74.24 33.74 16.69
CA LEU A 7 -75.20 32.77 16.12
C LEU A 7 -74.54 31.41 15.79
N ILE A 8 -75.09 30.36 16.39
CA ILE A 8 -75.01 28.96 15.96
C ILE A 8 -76.19 28.73 15.01
N ALA A 9 -75.98 28.03 13.88
CA ALA A 9 -76.78 26.88 13.38
C ALA A 9 -76.88 26.77 11.84
N CYS A 10 -76.72 25.51 11.39
CA CYS A 10 -77.21 24.85 10.15
C CYS A 10 -76.46 25.19 8.84
N VAL A 11 -76.05 24.23 7.99
CA VAL A 11 -76.78 23.06 7.48
C VAL A 11 -75.83 21.92 7.07
N LEU A 12 -76.25 20.69 7.39
CA LEU A 12 -75.81 19.40 6.88
C LEU A 12 -75.90 19.31 5.34
N ALA A 13 -74.82 18.89 4.66
CA ALA A 13 -74.88 17.98 3.49
C ALA A 13 -73.45 17.68 2.95
N MET A 14 -72.96 16.46 3.22
CA MET A 14 -72.25 15.57 2.28
C MET A 14 -71.50 14.48 3.05
N ALA A 15 -72.27 13.55 3.61
CA ALA A 15 -71.81 12.18 3.80
C ALA A 15 -72.09 11.43 2.49
N CYS A 16 -71.03 11.20 1.68
CA CYS A 16 -70.91 10.12 0.69
C CYS A 16 -69.53 10.22 0.03
N GLY A 17 -68.57 9.47 0.55
CA GLY A 17 -67.31 9.17 -0.11
C GLY A 17 -66.42 8.23 0.70
N PRO A 18 -66.83 6.98 1.00
CA PRO A 18 -65.97 6.04 1.68
C PRO A 18 -65.18 5.23 0.65
N THR A 19 -64.00 5.70 0.18
CA THR A 19 -63.03 4.77 -0.47
C THR A 19 -61.60 5.28 -0.73
N ILE A 20 -61.24 6.55 -0.54
CA ILE A 20 -59.89 7.01 -0.98
C ILE A 20 -58.75 6.64 0.00
N VAL A 21 -59.05 6.34 1.28
CA VAL A 21 -58.01 6.08 2.30
C VAL A 21 -57.47 4.64 2.26
N ASN A 22 -58.22 3.68 1.69
CA ASN A 22 -57.74 2.29 1.59
C ASN A 22 -56.85 2.02 0.37
N ASP A 23 -57.08 2.71 -0.77
CA ASP A 23 -56.22 2.58 -1.96
C ASP A 23 -54.80 3.13 -1.76
N ARG A 24 -54.64 4.10 -0.85
CA ARG A 24 -53.32 4.66 -0.54
C ARG A 24 -52.46 3.72 0.31
N LYS A 25 -53.06 2.81 1.09
CA LYS A 25 -52.30 1.86 1.93
C LYS A 25 -51.87 0.62 1.14
N SER A 26 -52.67 0.15 0.18
CA SER A 26 -52.26 -0.96 -0.72
C SER A 26 -51.15 -0.52 -1.68
N SER A 27 -51.27 0.66 -2.29
CA SER A 27 -50.24 1.18 -3.23
C SER A 27 -48.86 1.39 -2.60
N VAL A 28 -48.79 1.89 -1.36
CA VAL A 28 -47.49 2.08 -0.66
C VAL A 28 -46.83 0.74 -0.31
N ALA A 29 -47.61 -0.25 0.14
CA ALA A 29 -47.08 -1.58 0.47
C ALA A 29 -46.61 -2.38 -0.76
N ASP A 30 -47.12 -2.06 -1.94
CA ASP A 30 -46.65 -2.64 -3.20
C ASP A 30 -45.42 -1.93 -3.75
N LEU A 31 -45.31 -0.60 -3.60
CA LEU A 31 -44.15 0.16 -4.10
C LEU A 31 -42.85 -0.23 -3.38
N THR A 32 -42.90 -0.48 -2.07
CA THR A 32 -41.71 -0.84 -1.26
C THR A 32 -41.04 -2.14 -1.71
N LYS A 33 -41.78 -3.05 -2.37
CA LYS A 33 -41.22 -4.30 -2.94
C LYS A 33 -40.28 -4.03 -4.11
N HIS A 34 -40.44 -2.89 -4.77
CA HIS A 34 -39.66 -2.50 -5.94
C HIS A 34 -38.53 -1.52 -5.59
N LEU A 35 -38.59 -0.88 -4.42
CA LEU A 35 -37.53 0.03 -3.95
C LEU A 35 -36.25 -0.76 -3.59
N PRO A 36 -35.06 -0.20 -3.82
CA PRO A 36 -33.84 -0.77 -3.29
C PRO A 36 -33.81 -0.66 -1.76
N ALA A 37 -32.94 -1.46 -1.14
CA ALA A 37 -32.71 -1.41 0.29
C ALA A 37 -32.21 -0.03 0.73
N THR A 38 -32.62 0.38 1.93
CA THR A 38 -32.06 1.56 2.58
C THR A 38 -30.63 1.25 3.02
N LEU A 39 -29.71 2.20 2.78
CA LEU A 39 -28.35 2.10 3.30
C LEU A 39 -28.35 2.33 4.82
N GLU A 40 -27.87 1.35 5.59
CA GLU A 40 -27.95 1.34 7.04
C GLU A 40 -26.63 0.88 7.70
N ALA A 41 -26.31 1.48 8.84
CA ALA A 41 -25.16 1.10 9.67
C ALA A 41 -25.63 0.21 10.83
N ASN A 42 -25.41 -1.10 10.71
CA ASN A 42 -25.86 -2.10 11.71
C ASN A 42 -25.17 -1.95 13.10
N ARG A 43 -24.03 -1.26 13.16
CA ARG A 43 -23.33 -0.90 14.41
C ARG A 43 -22.74 0.51 14.27
N PRO A 44 -23.50 1.54 14.65
CA PRO A 44 -23.01 2.91 14.59
C PRO A 44 -21.79 3.11 15.50
N ARG A 45 -20.77 3.79 15.00
CA ARG A 45 -19.63 4.30 15.75
C ARG A 45 -20.08 5.49 16.59
N GLU A 46 -19.64 5.52 17.84
CA GLU A 46 -19.84 6.67 18.71
C GLU A 46 -18.89 7.83 18.37
N GLY A 47 -19.34 9.05 18.63
CA GLY A 47 -18.57 10.29 18.44
C GLY A 47 -18.85 11.01 17.12
N ASP A 48 -18.26 12.19 16.97
CA ASP A 48 -18.50 13.05 15.82
C ASP A 48 -17.80 12.53 14.56
N ALA A 49 -18.56 12.47 13.46
CA ALA A 49 -18.00 12.13 12.17
C ALA A 49 -17.06 13.23 11.67
N LYS A 50 -15.84 12.82 11.30
CA LYS A 50 -14.81 13.71 10.77
C LYS A 50 -14.96 13.88 9.27
N THR A 51 -14.71 15.09 8.81
CA THR A 51 -14.66 15.38 7.37
C THR A 51 -13.43 14.72 6.74
N ILE A 52 -13.64 14.08 5.60
CA ILE A 52 -12.61 13.58 4.72
C ILE A 52 -12.73 14.31 3.38
N HIS A 53 -11.60 14.84 2.93
CA HIS A 53 -11.54 15.70 1.76
C HIS A 53 -11.31 14.87 0.50
N VAL A 54 -12.06 15.16 -0.55
CA VAL A 54 -11.94 14.49 -1.85
C VAL A 54 -11.85 15.50 -2.99
N ARG A 55 -11.13 15.13 -4.05
CA ARG A 55 -11.17 15.84 -5.33
C ARG A 55 -11.86 14.98 -6.37
N VAL A 56 -12.65 15.61 -7.22
CA VAL A 56 -13.45 14.95 -8.26
C VAL A 56 -12.96 15.37 -9.64
N TRP A 57 -12.80 14.40 -10.53
CA TRP A 57 -12.52 14.57 -11.95
C TRP A 57 -13.65 13.97 -12.78
N VAL A 58 -14.16 14.69 -13.76
CA VAL A 58 -15.36 14.27 -14.51
C VAL A 58 -15.10 14.31 -16.00
N ASP A 59 -15.25 13.16 -16.66
CA ASP A 59 -14.98 13.07 -18.09
C ASP A 59 -16.05 13.72 -18.96
N ALA A 60 -15.77 13.84 -20.26
CA ALA A 60 -16.66 14.51 -21.20
C ALA A 60 -18.03 13.81 -21.33
N GLY A 61 -18.08 12.48 -21.28
CA GLY A 61 -19.34 11.72 -21.43
C GLY A 61 -20.25 11.86 -20.21
N VAL A 62 -19.70 11.99 -19.00
CA VAL A 62 -20.49 12.30 -17.80
C VAL A 62 -20.96 13.75 -17.82
N ARG A 63 -20.10 14.71 -18.22
CA ARG A 63 -20.47 16.13 -18.32
C ARG A 63 -21.57 16.42 -19.35
N ALA A 64 -21.76 15.53 -20.33
CA ALA A 64 -22.85 15.62 -21.30
C ALA A 64 -24.23 15.25 -20.72
N GLN A 65 -24.29 14.64 -19.53
CA GLN A 65 -25.55 14.27 -18.88
C GLN A 65 -26.21 15.47 -18.19
N PRO A 66 -27.55 15.52 -18.14
CA PRO A 66 -28.24 16.57 -17.39
C PRO A 66 -27.94 16.45 -15.90
N LYS A 67 -27.76 17.58 -15.21
CA LYS A 67 -27.59 17.67 -13.74
C LYS A 67 -26.45 16.82 -13.16
N TRP A 68 -25.45 16.46 -13.96
CA TRP A 68 -24.35 15.59 -13.54
C TRP A 68 -23.62 16.10 -12.28
N ARG A 69 -23.55 17.42 -12.09
CA ARG A 69 -22.84 18.03 -10.97
C ARG A 69 -23.62 17.88 -9.67
N GLU A 70 -24.91 18.19 -9.71
CA GLU A 70 -25.84 18.01 -8.60
C GLU A 70 -25.87 16.54 -8.17
N GLU A 71 -25.93 15.62 -9.14
CA GLU A 71 -25.95 14.18 -8.86
C GLU A 71 -24.69 13.67 -8.16
N ILE A 72 -23.50 14.16 -8.55
CA ILE A 72 -22.25 13.80 -7.87
C ILE A 72 -22.24 14.30 -6.41
N ILE A 73 -22.76 15.51 -6.17
CA ILE A 73 -22.87 16.09 -4.83
C ILE A 73 -23.85 15.27 -3.99
N ASP A 74 -25.04 15.00 -4.53
CA ASP A 74 -26.08 14.20 -3.87
C ASP A 74 -25.59 12.77 -3.57
N GLN A 75 -24.78 12.18 -4.45
CA GLN A 75 -24.17 10.87 -4.25
C GLN A 75 -23.16 10.87 -3.11
N ALA A 76 -22.31 11.90 -3.02
CA ALA A 76 -21.33 12.05 -1.94
C ALA A 76 -21.99 12.31 -0.59
N ASP A 77 -23.05 13.12 -0.58
CA ASP A 77 -23.87 13.37 0.61
C ASP A 77 -24.59 12.08 1.05
N TYR A 78 -25.16 11.32 0.11
CA TYR A 78 -25.82 10.06 0.44
C TYR A 78 -24.83 8.99 0.94
N ALA A 79 -23.64 8.90 0.35
CA ALA A 79 -22.57 8.06 0.87
C ALA A 79 -22.16 8.47 2.31
N SER A 80 -22.11 9.78 2.57
CA SER A 80 -21.79 10.31 3.92
C SER A 80 -22.83 9.95 4.97
N GLN A 81 -24.11 9.79 4.58
CA GLN A 81 -25.16 9.35 5.51
C GLN A 81 -24.92 7.93 6.04
N LEU A 82 -24.29 7.05 5.25
CA LEU A 82 -23.85 5.74 5.73
C LEU A 82 -22.49 5.80 6.45
N LEU A 83 -21.50 6.47 5.86
CA LEU A 83 -20.13 6.50 6.39
C LEU A 83 -20.00 7.21 7.73
N ALA A 84 -20.83 8.23 7.98
CA ALA A 84 -20.80 8.99 9.23
C ALA A 84 -21.13 8.10 10.45
N PRO A 85 -22.29 7.42 10.50
CA PRO A 85 -22.56 6.48 11.58
C PRO A 85 -21.69 5.23 11.48
N LEU A 86 -21.29 4.75 10.30
CA LEU A 86 -20.55 3.48 10.21
C LEU A 86 -19.10 3.58 10.71
N VAL A 87 -18.37 4.62 10.29
CA VAL A 87 -16.92 4.75 10.54
C VAL A 87 -16.50 6.15 10.98
N GLY A 88 -17.45 7.07 11.21
CA GLY A 88 -17.14 8.43 11.63
C GLY A 88 -16.51 9.27 10.51
N ALA A 89 -16.96 9.09 9.26
CA ALA A 89 -16.45 9.84 8.11
C ALA A 89 -17.57 10.54 7.31
N ARG A 90 -17.35 11.81 6.94
CA ARG A 90 -18.20 12.58 6.02
C ARG A 90 -17.37 13.07 4.85
N ILE A 91 -17.85 12.85 3.62
CA ILE A 91 -17.16 13.27 2.41
C ILE A 91 -17.40 14.76 2.18
N ALA A 92 -16.33 15.52 1.97
CA ALA A 92 -16.39 16.89 1.46
C ALA A 92 -15.66 16.95 0.13
N ILE A 93 -16.34 17.46 -0.91
CA ILE A 93 -15.74 17.67 -2.22
C ILE A 93 -15.05 19.04 -2.23
N ASP A 94 -13.73 19.04 -2.29
CA ASP A 94 -12.93 20.27 -2.32
C ASP A 94 -12.93 20.92 -3.70
N LYS A 95 -12.93 20.10 -4.75
CA LYS A 95 -12.84 20.55 -6.12
C LYS A 95 -13.47 19.54 -7.08
N VAL A 96 -14.16 20.06 -8.08
CA VAL A 96 -14.64 19.31 -9.26
C VAL A 96 -13.91 19.85 -10.49
N SER A 97 -13.18 18.98 -11.19
CA SER A 97 -12.36 19.32 -12.36
C SER A 97 -12.85 18.58 -13.61
N ASP A 98 -12.75 19.23 -14.76
CA ASP A 98 -13.01 18.61 -16.04
C ASP A 98 -11.86 17.68 -16.43
N TRP A 99 -12.21 16.52 -16.98
CA TRP A 99 -11.23 15.49 -17.35
C TRP A 99 -11.34 15.12 -18.83
N ASN A 100 -10.46 15.68 -19.67
CA ASN A 100 -10.44 15.42 -21.11
C ASN A 100 -9.60 14.19 -21.46
N ARG A 101 -9.87 13.05 -20.80
CA ARG A 101 -9.19 11.79 -21.10
C ARG A 101 -9.64 11.23 -22.46
N THR A 102 -8.75 10.53 -23.13
CA THR A 102 -9.02 9.79 -24.39
C THR A 102 -8.77 8.29 -24.26
N THR A 103 -8.32 7.84 -23.09
CA THR A 103 -7.94 6.45 -22.82
C THR A 103 -9.16 5.54 -22.65
N ASP A 104 -8.93 4.22 -22.74
CA ASP A 104 -9.92 3.20 -22.40
C ASP A 104 -10.38 3.34 -20.93
N PRO A 105 -11.67 3.14 -20.60
CA PRO A 105 -12.16 3.09 -19.21
C PRO A 105 -11.34 2.19 -18.26
N HIS A 106 -10.80 1.07 -18.72
CA HIS A 106 -9.95 0.18 -17.91
C HIS A 106 -8.59 0.80 -17.57
N ALA A 107 -8.11 1.75 -18.38
CA ALA A 107 -6.90 2.53 -18.11
C ALA A 107 -7.19 3.83 -17.33
N ALA A 108 -8.46 4.10 -17.00
CA ALA A 108 -8.85 5.36 -16.38
C ALA A 108 -8.22 5.56 -15.00
N LEU A 109 -8.06 4.50 -14.20
CA LEU A 109 -7.47 4.62 -12.86
C LEU A 109 -6.03 5.14 -12.91
N ALA A 110 -5.21 4.57 -13.81
CA ALA A 110 -3.83 5.01 -14.03
C ALA A 110 -3.77 6.45 -14.57
N ALA A 111 -4.63 6.77 -15.55
CA ALA A 111 -4.71 8.13 -16.10
C ALA A 111 -5.16 9.17 -15.05
N LEU A 112 -6.03 8.79 -14.10
CA LEU A 112 -6.44 9.66 -13.00
C LEU A 112 -5.27 9.89 -12.03
N ALA A 113 -4.52 8.84 -11.70
CA ALA A 113 -3.33 8.95 -10.85
C ALA A 113 -2.18 9.74 -11.50
N GLU A 114 -2.16 9.82 -12.83
CA GLU A 114 -1.26 10.71 -13.57
C GLU A 114 -1.72 12.17 -13.47
N ALA A 115 -3.01 12.43 -13.70
CA ALA A 115 -3.60 13.77 -13.68
C ALA A 115 -3.60 14.41 -12.29
N ASP A 116 -3.73 13.61 -11.23
CA ASP A 116 -3.82 14.08 -9.86
C ASP A 116 -3.14 13.10 -8.91
N LYS A 117 -2.07 13.51 -8.22
CA LYS A 117 -1.35 12.64 -7.27
C LYS A 117 -2.11 12.37 -5.98
N GLY A 118 -3.19 13.10 -5.71
CA GLY A 118 -3.97 12.97 -4.48
C GLY A 118 -3.28 13.58 -3.25
N ASP A 119 -2.37 14.54 -3.45
CA ASP A 119 -1.76 15.29 -2.36
C ASP A 119 -2.83 16.14 -1.63
N GLY A 120 -2.76 16.16 -0.31
CA GLY A 120 -3.67 16.95 0.55
C GLY A 120 -5.11 16.45 0.64
N VAL A 121 -5.49 15.36 -0.03
CA VAL A 121 -6.83 14.77 0.04
C VAL A 121 -6.79 13.30 0.40
N THR A 122 -7.89 12.78 0.96
CA THR A 122 -8.03 11.35 1.26
C THR A 122 -8.19 10.54 -0.01
N TRP A 123 -8.99 11.04 -0.95
CA TRP A 123 -9.25 10.39 -2.24
C TRP A 123 -9.35 11.35 -3.41
N VAL A 124 -9.05 10.83 -4.59
CA VAL A 124 -9.38 11.42 -5.89
C VAL A 124 -10.37 10.49 -6.59
N ILE A 125 -11.53 11.02 -6.94
CA ILE A 125 -12.63 10.26 -7.56
C ILE A 125 -12.77 10.69 -9.01
N GLY A 126 -12.60 9.76 -9.95
CA GLY A 126 -12.84 9.96 -11.37
C GLY A 126 -14.20 9.41 -11.78
N TYR A 127 -15.07 10.26 -12.33
CA TYR A 127 -16.31 9.85 -12.97
C TYR A 127 -16.08 9.67 -14.46
N VAL A 128 -16.36 8.46 -14.95
CA VAL A 128 -16.13 8.07 -16.35
C VAL A 128 -17.43 7.76 -17.08
N THR A 129 -17.38 7.93 -18.40
CA THR A 129 -18.49 7.76 -19.34
C THR A 129 -19.23 6.44 -19.09
N PRO A 130 -20.58 6.43 -19.07
CA PRO A 130 -21.37 5.23 -18.89
C PRO A 130 -21.06 4.13 -19.90
N GLY A 131 -21.37 2.88 -19.54
CA GLY A 131 -21.38 1.77 -20.48
C GLY A 131 -22.52 1.88 -21.49
N ASP A 132 -22.42 1.11 -22.56
CA ASP A 132 -23.47 0.90 -23.55
C ASP A 132 -24.51 -0.15 -23.12
N VAL A 133 -24.15 -0.98 -22.14
CA VAL A 133 -25.02 -1.98 -21.51
C VAL A 133 -25.19 -1.77 -20.01
N ALA A 134 -26.33 -2.19 -19.47
CA ALA A 134 -26.56 -2.20 -18.03
C ALA A 134 -25.74 -3.31 -17.40
N SER A 135 -24.88 -2.96 -16.45
CA SER A 135 -24.02 -3.93 -15.77
C SER A 135 -24.36 -4.07 -14.30
N LYS A 136 -24.14 -5.26 -13.76
CA LYS A 136 -24.11 -5.48 -12.31
C LYS A 136 -22.70 -5.79 -11.80
N ALA A 137 -21.73 -6.03 -12.67
CA ALA A 137 -20.38 -6.37 -12.24
C ALA A 137 -19.68 -5.12 -11.69
N MET A 138 -19.21 -5.16 -10.44
CA MET A 138 -18.52 -4.02 -9.82
C MET A 138 -17.26 -3.61 -10.60
N SER A 139 -16.57 -4.58 -11.21
CA SER A 139 -15.41 -4.35 -12.09
C SER A 139 -15.73 -3.60 -13.39
N GLU A 140 -16.99 -3.62 -13.85
CA GLU A 140 -17.43 -2.84 -15.01
C GLU A 140 -17.98 -1.47 -14.59
N LEU A 141 -18.48 -1.36 -13.35
CA LEU A 141 -19.07 -0.15 -12.78
C LEU A 141 -18.04 0.77 -12.11
N GLY A 142 -16.85 0.28 -11.77
CA GLY A 142 -15.79 1.07 -11.15
C GLY A 142 -14.45 0.36 -11.08
N SER A 143 -13.44 1.06 -10.58
CA SER A 143 -12.10 0.50 -10.36
C SER A 143 -11.43 1.21 -9.19
N ALA A 144 -10.74 0.43 -8.36
CA ALA A 144 -9.93 0.91 -7.25
C ALA A 144 -8.86 -0.14 -6.94
N GLU A 145 -7.77 0.28 -6.30
CA GLU A 145 -6.73 -0.62 -5.81
C GLU A 145 -6.67 -0.59 -4.28
N PRO A 146 -6.40 -1.73 -3.60
CA PRO A 146 -6.09 -1.74 -2.18
C PRO A 146 -4.96 -0.77 -1.87
N LEU A 147 -5.14 0.06 -0.84
CA LEU A 147 -4.24 1.15 -0.44
C LEU A 147 -4.13 2.32 -1.44
N GLY A 148 -4.83 2.29 -2.58
CA GLY A 148 -4.81 3.37 -3.56
C GLY A 148 -5.48 4.66 -3.07
N LYS A 149 -5.13 5.82 -3.63
CA LYS A 149 -5.86 7.08 -3.36
C LYS A 149 -6.91 7.39 -4.41
N HIS A 150 -6.96 6.61 -5.47
CA HIS A 150 -7.73 6.88 -6.66
C HIS A 150 -8.87 5.88 -6.77
N VAL A 151 -10.02 6.39 -7.18
CA VAL A 151 -11.23 5.59 -7.42
C VAL A 151 -11.85 6.03 -8.73
N ILE A 152 -12.26 5.07 -9.54
CA ILE A 152 -13.08 5.29 -10.73
C ILE A 152 -14.51 4.83 -10.45
N VAL A 153 -15.47 5.69 -10.79
CA VAL A 153 -16.90 5.38 -10.80
C VAL A 153 -17.42 5.62 -12.21
N ARG A 154 -18.07 4.61 -12.79
CA ARG A 154 -18.72 4.73 -14.09
C ARG A 154 -20.09 5.39 -13.94
N GLY A 155 -20.39 6.34 -14.80
CA GLY A 155 -21.67 7.03 -14.83
C GLY A 155 -22.84 6.09 -15.13
N TRP A 156 -24.06 6.53 -14.78
CA TRP A 156 -25.28 5.76 -15.00
C TRP A 156 -25.61 5.63 -16.49
N ALA A 157 -25.79 4.40 -16.96
CA ALA A 157 -26.11 4.11 -18.36
C ALA A 157 -27.64 4.24 -18.59
N GLU A 158 -28.11 5.48 -18.71
CA GLU A 158 -29.55 5.84 -18.68
C GLU A 158 -30.45 4.91 -19.51
N LYS A 159 -30.19 4.76 -20.81
CA LYS A 159 -31.03 3.95 -21.71
C LYS A 159 -31.08 2.46 -21.35
N PRO A 160 -29.94 1.74 -21.27
CA PRO A 160 -29.97 0.32 -20.97
C PRO A 160 -30.45 0.03 -19.55
N GLU A 161 -30.13 0.87 -18.55
CA GLU A 161 -30.62 0.70 -17.18
C GLU A 161 -32.13 0.93 -17.07
N LEU A 162 -32.65 1.96 -17.74
CA LEU A 162 -34.09 2.23 -17.81
C LEU A 162 -34.83 1.05 -18.44
N THR A 163 -34.31 0.52 -19.55
CA THR A 163 -34.90 -0.63 -20.23
C THR A 163 -34.93 -1.86 -19.31
N ALA A 164 -33.83 -2.14 -18.61
CA ALA A 164 -33.74 -3.27 -17.68
C ALA A 164 -34.69 -3.13 -16.48
N LEU A 165 -34.82 -1.91 -15.93
CA LEU A 165 -35.69 -1.66 -14.77
C LEU A 165 -37.17 -1.63 -15.15
N THR A 166 -37.56 -0.95 -16.22
CA THR A 166 -38.96 -0.89 -16.65
C THR A 166 -39.54 -2.27 -16.94
N ALA A 167 -38.74 -3.19 -17.48
CA ALA A 167 -39.15 -4.58 -17.69
C ALA A 167 -39.52 -5.33 -16.39
N LEU A 168 -39.01 -4.88 -15.24
CA LEU A 168 -39.30 -5.44 -13.91
C LEU A 168 -40.48 -4.77 -13.21
N LEU A 169 -41.05 -3.71 -13.82
CA LEU A 169 -42.12 -2.89 -13.23
C LEU A 169 -43.37 -2.82 -14.13
N PRO A 170 -43.88 -3.94 -14.69
CA PRO A 170 -44.97 -3.90 -15.67
C PRO A 170 -46.27 -3.31 -15.10
N ASP A 171 -46.52 -3.51 -13.81
CA ASP A 171 -47.79 -3.19 -13.16
C ASP A 171 -47.83 -1.80 -12.50
N LEU A 172 -46.71 -1.08 -12.46
CA LEU A 172 -46.64 0.26 -11.86
C LEU A 172 -47.14 1.35 -12.82
N LYS A 173 -47.65 2.46 -12.28
CA LYS A 173 -47.96 3.66 -13.08
C LYS A 173 -46.68 4.42 -13.43
N GLU A 174 -46.70 5.23 -14.48
CA GLU A 174 -45.50 5.96 -14.94
C GLU A 174 -44.86 6.85 -13.85
N ALA A 175 -45.66 7.50 -13.00
CA ALA A 175 -45.14 8.28 -11.88
C ALA A 175 -44.41 7.40 -10.83
N GLU A 176 -44.98 6.24 -10.50
CA GLU A 176 -44.41 5.27 -9.55
C GLU A 176 -43.14 4.62 -10.15
N LYS A 177 -43.15 4.28 -11.45
CA LYS A 177 -41.96 3.80 -12.16
C LYS A 177 -40.83 4.81 -12.09
N SER A 178 -41.12 6.08 -12.37
CA SER A 178 -40.12 7.16 -12.33
C SER A 178 -39.49 7.30 -10.93
N GLU A 179 -40.29 7.17 -9.87
CA GLU A 179 -39.81 7.19 -8.49
C GLU A 179 -38.89 6.00 -8.19
N VAL A 180 -39.32 4.78 -8.55
CA VAL A 180 -38.52 3.56 -8.36
C VAL A 180 -37.21 3.63 -9.14
N ILE A 181 -37.25 4.05 -10.41
CA ILE A 181 -36.05 4.19 -11.25
C ILE A 181 -35.08 5.20 -10.64
N THR A 182 -35.58 6.35 -10.17
CA THR A 182 -34.77 7.36 -9.50
C THR A 182 -34.12 6.79 -8.23
N ALA A 183 -34.87 6.02 -7.43
CA ALA A 183 -34.35 5.37 -6.24
C ALA A 183 -33.25 4.34 -6.57
N HIS A 184 -33.46 3.50 -7.59
CA HIS A 184 -32.46 2.52 -8.05
C HIS A 184 -31.19 3.19 -8.58
N ARG A 185 -31.33 4.28 -9.34
CA ARG A 185 -30.19 5.05 -9.83
C ARG A 185 -29.34 5.58 -8.68
N ARG A 186 -29.98 6.31 -7.75
CA ARG A 186 -29.31 6.87 -6.57
C ARG A 186 -28.63 5.78 -5.74
N HIS A 187 -29.36 4.70 -5.45
CA HIS A 187 -28.83 3.57 -4.68
C HIS A 187 -27.63 2.91 -5.37
N LYS A 188 -27.74 2.55 -6.65
CA LYS A 188 -26.67 1.87 -7.38
C LYS A 188 -25.41 2.72 -7.45
N GLN A 189 -25.53 3.99 -7.83
CA GLN A 189 -24.38 4.88 -7.92
C GLN A 189 -23.68 5.03 -6.56
N THR A 190 -24.45 5.26 -5.48
CA THR A 190 -23.87 5.36 -4.13
C THR A 190 -23.23 4.06 -3.66
N VAL A 191 -23.84 2.89 -3.91
CA VAL A 191 -23.25 1.58 -3.57
C VAL A 191 -21.93 1.35 -4.33
N VAL A 192 -21.87 1.68 -5.62
CA VAL A 192 -20.63 1.57 -6.40
C VAL A 192 -19.54 2.46 -5.83
N LEU A 193 -19.85 3.74 -5.51
CA LEU A 193 -18.89 4.64 -4.87
C LEU A 193 -18.38 4.06 -3.55
N LEU A 194 -19.29 3.63 -2.67
CA LEU A 194 -18.95 3.06 -1.37
C LEU A 194 -18.09 1.79 -1.50
N HIS A 195 -18.42 0.91 -2.45
CA HIS A 195 -17.64 -0.28 -2.75
C HIS A 195 -16.20 0.08 -3.12
N MET A 196 -16.03 1.00 -4.08
CA MET A 196 -14.69 1.38 -4.55
C MET A 196 -13.87 2.12 -3.49
N LEU A 197 -14.50 3.03 -2.74
CA LEU A 197 -13.84 3.69 -1.61
C LEU A 197 -13.38 2.67 -0.57
N ALA A 198 -14.21 1.69 -0.24
CA ALA A 198 -13.88 0.65 0.72
C ALA A 198 -12.75 -0.27 0.26
N VAL A 199 -12.65 -0.59 -1.04
CA VAL A 199 -11.50 -1.33 -1.62
C VAL A 199 -10.19 -0.61 -1.30
N THR A 200 -10.14 0.72 -1.44
CA THR A 200 -8.91 1.49 -1.17
C THR A 200 -8.41 1.38 0.26
N VAL A 201 -9.30 1.11 1.21
CA VAL A 201 -8.95 0.97 2.64
C VAL A 201 -8.91 -0.49 3.09
N GLY A 202 -8.87 -1.43 2.14
CA GLY A 202 -8.59 -2.84 2.40
C GLY A 202 -9.81 -3.72 2.61
N ALA A 203 -11.02 -3.24 2.32
CA ALA A 203 -12.19 -4.11 2.31
C ALA A 203 -12.06 -5.20 1.24
N ILE A 204 -12.59 -6.39 1.53
CA ILE A 204 -12.46 -7.59 0.70
C ILE A 204 -13.84 -8.00 0.20
N ASP A 205 -13.93 -8.46 -1.05
CA ASP A 205 -15.19 -8.93 -1.61
C ASP A 205 -15.85 -10.04 -0.80
N GLU A 206 -17.19 -10.06 -0.81
CA GLU A 206 -18.02 -10.96 -0.01
C GLU A 206 -18.99 -11.77 -0.88
N ALA A 207 -19.30 -12.98 -0.43
CA ALA A 207 -20.21 -13.87 -1.16
C ALA A 207 -21.68 -13.43 -1.08
N ASP A 208 -22.09 -12.84 0.04
CA ASP A 208 -23.48 -12.45 0.28
C ASP A 208 -23.84 -11.15 -0.47
N LYS A 209 -24.94 -11.20 -1.21
CA LYS A 209 -25.44 -10.12 -2.08
C LYS A 209 -26.10 -8.97 -1.31
N ALA A 210 -26.30 -9.10 0.00
CA ALA A 210 -26.78 -8.03 0.86
C ALA A 210 -25.67 -7.07 1.31
N TRP A 211 -24.39 -7.46 1.16
CA TRP A 211 -23.26 -6.60 1.51
C TRP A 211 -22.78 -5.78 0.33
N ILE A 212 -22.43 -4.52 0.59
CA ILE A 212 -21.87 -3.59 -0.40
C ILE A 212 -20.62 -4.16 -1.07
N GLN A 213 -19.82 -4.96 -0.33
CA GLN A 213 -18.65 -5.64 -0.89
C GLN A 213 -18.95 -6.90 -1.71
N ASN A 214 -20.19 -7.16 -2.12
CA ASN A 214 -20.42 -8.16 -3.16
C ASN A 214 -19.84 -7.67 -4.49
N PRO A 215 -19.13 -8.51 -5.28
CA PRO A 215 -18.58 -8.12 -6.58
C PRO A 215 -19.66 -7.94 -7.65
N THR A 216 -20.93 -8.26 -7.33
CA THR A 216 -22.09 -8.02 -8.18
C THR A 216 -23.10 -7.12 -7.46
N TYR A 217 -23.41 -5.98 -8.06
CA TYR A 217 -24.45 -5.07 -7.61
C TYR A 217 -25.80 -5.79 -7.45
N SER A 218 -26.47 -5.47 -6.35
CA SER A 218 -27.81 -5.92 -6.03
C SER A 218 -28.58 -4.79 -5.36
N PRO A 219 -29.87 -4.58 -5.68
CA PRO A 219 -30.71 -3.61 -4.98
C PRO A 219 -30.96 -3.98 -3.52
N LYS A 220 -30.50 -5.15 -3.06
CA LYS A 220 -30.58 -5.58 -1.65
C LYS A 220 -29.36 -5.18 -0.81
N GLN A 221 -28.37 -4.53 -1.40
CA GLN A 221 -27.15 -4.14 -0.68
C GLN A 221 -27.45 -2.99 0.29
N ALA A 222 -27.38 -3.24 1.59
CA ALA A 222 -27.78 -2.25 2.60
C ALA A 222 -26.59 -1.69 3.39
N GLY A 223 -25.45 -2.38 3.46
CA GLY A 223 -24.33 -1.95 4.28
C GLY A 223 -23.09 -2.82 4.13
N PHE A 224 -22.15 -2.67 5.06
CA PHE A 224 -20.96 -3.52 5.16
C PHE A 224 -21.12 -4.53 6.28
N SER A 225 -20.54 -5.72 6.10
CA SER A 225 -20.40 -6.69 7.19
C SER A 225 -19.49 -6.14 8.31
N ASP A 226 -19.59 -6.72 9.51
CA ASP A 226 -18.77 -6.32 10.66
C ASP A 226 -17.27 -6.36 10.34
N ARG A 227 -16.82 -7.44 9.70
CA ARG A 227 -15.43 -7.65 9.29
C ARG A 227 -14.92 -6.58 8.32
N ASN A 228 -15.70 -6.25 7.29
CA ASN A 228 -15.28 -5.20 6.36
C ASN A 228 -15.36 -3.82 7.00
N ARG A 229 -16.34 -3.56 7.88
CA ARG A 229 -16.38 -2.32 8.67
C ARG A 229 -15.09 -2.13 9.47
N GLU A 230 -14.61 -3.18 10.15
CA GLU A 230 -13.37 -3.11 10.94
C GLU A 230 -12.16 -2.80 10.07
N LEU A 231 -12.03 -3.43 8.89
CA LEU A 231 -10.95 -3.12 7.94
C LEU A 231 -11.04 -1.68 7.41
N ILE A 232 -12.23 -1.22 7.02
CA ILE A 232 -12.47 0.15 6.54
C ILE A 232 -12.11 1.16 7.63
N GLN A 233 -12.53 0.93 8.87
CA GLN A 233 -12.22 1.80 10.00
C GLN A 233 -10.71 1.87 10.24
N LEU A 234 -10.05 0.71 10.28
CA LEU A 234 -8.59 0.64 10.46
C LEU A 234 -7.86 1.37 9.34
N GLY A 235 -8.20 1.11 8.08
CA GLY A 235 -7.58 1.77 6.93
C GLY A 235 -7.79 3.29 6.91
N LEU A 236 -8.97 3.77 7.30
CA LEU A 236 -9.27 5.20 7.40
C LEU A 236 -8.54 5.87 8.57
N ASP A 237 -8.53 5.25 9.75
CA ASP A 237 -7.88 5.81 10.94
C ASP A 237 -6.35 5.91 10.71
N GLU A 238 -5.73 4.92 10.07
CA GLU A 238 -4.30 4.97 9.71
C GLU A 238 -3.98 6.03 8.65
N ARG A 239 -4.81 6.16 7.60
CA ARG A 239 -4.61 7.23 6.59
C ARG A 239 -4.69 8.62 7.23
N LYS A 240 -5.61 8.81 8.17
CA LYS A 240 -5.77 10.08 8.91
C LYS A 240 -4.59 10.36 9.83
N ALA A 241 -3.97 9.32 10.39
CA ALA A 241 -2.77 9.44 11.22
C ALA A 241 -1.48 9.63 10.39
N GLU A 242 -1.61 9.92 9.08
CA GLU A 242 -0.49 10.02 8.13
C GLU A 242 0.40 8.76 8.12
N GLY A 243 -0.22 7.61 8.41
CA GLY A 243 0.45 6.32 8.35
C GLY A 243 0.94 6.05 6.93
N THR A 244 2.17 5.55 6.82
CA THR A 244 2.70 5.09 5.52
C THR A 244 1.89 3.90 5.01
N ASP A 245 1.87 3.69 3.69
CA ASP A 245 1.22 2.53 3.07
C ASP A 245 1.71 1.21 3.70
N GLN A 246 2.98 1.14 4.10
CA GLN A 246 3.55 0.00 4.81
C GLN A 246 2.91 -0.23 6.18
N THR A 247 2.73 0.83 6.97
CA THR A 247 2.10 0.75 8.30
C THR A 247 0.65 0.30 8.17
N VAL A 248 -0.09 0.93 7.25
CA VAL A 248 -1.50 0.58 6.98
C VAL A 248 -1.58 -0.87 6.51
N ALA A 249 -0.72 -1.28 5.59
CA ALA A 249 -0.67 -2.64 5.06
C ALA A 249 -0.42 -3.69 6.14
N LYS A 250 0.54 -3.43 7.04
CA LYS A 250 0.86 -4.33 8.14
C LYS A 250 -0.34 -4.53 9.07
N LYS A 251 -1.02 -3.44 9.44
CA LYS A 251 -2.17 -3.49 10.35
C LYS A 251 -3.37 -4.18 9.71
N LEU A 252 -3.67 -3.88 8.44
CA LEU A 252 -4.73 -4.58 7.70
C LEU A 252 -4.42 -6.06 7.54
N LEU A 253 -3.17 -6.42 7.20
CA LEU A 253 -2.78 -7.82 7.05
C LEU A 253 -2.94 -8.59 8.37
N GLU A 254 -2.48 -8.00 9.48
CA GLU A 254 -2.65 -8.59 10.82
C GLU A 254 -4.13 -8.78 11.18
N ALA A 255 -4.99 -7.81 10.85
CA ALA A 255 -6.43 -7.92 11.07
C ALA A 255 -7.06 -9.04 10.22
N ILE A 256 -6.68 -9.15 8.93
CA ILE A 256 -7.16 -10.19 8.01
C ILE A 256 -6.71 -11.59 8.45
N GLU A 257 -5.48 -11.72 8.97
CA GLU A 257 -4.93 -13.00 9.43
C GLU A 257 -5.54 -13.46 10.76
N LYS A 258 -5.95 -12.53 11.64
CA LYS A 258 -6.64 -12.84 12.91
C LYS A 258 -8.14 -13.10 12.74
N SER A 259 -8.74 -12.62 11.67
CA SER A 259 -10.18 -12.77 11.44
C SER A 259 -10.55 -14.22 11.14
N GLU A 260 -11.57 -14.75 11.82
CA GLU A 260 -12.16 -16.04 11.48
C GLU A 260 -12.74 -15.98 10.06
N PHE A 261 -12.32 -16.91 9.19
CA PHE A 261 -12.77 -16.92 7.79
C PHE A 261 -14.28 -17.19 7.73
N GLY A 262 -15.08 -16.19 7.34
CA GLY A 262 -16.55 -16.26 7.50
C GLY A 262 -17.40 -15.62 6.40
N GLY A 263 -16.86 -15.40 5.19
CA GLY A 263 -17.69 -14.95 4.06
C GLY A 263 -17.01 -14.03 3.03
N TRP A 264 -15.71 -13.75 3.20
CA TRP A 264 -14.90 -13.21 2.11
C TRP A 264 -14.74 -14.24 0.99
N LEU A 265 -14.71 -13.77 -0.25
CA LEU A 265 -14.33 -14.60 -1.38
C LEU A 265 -12.85 -14.94 -1.27
N ALA A 266 -12.50 -16.24 -1.32
CA ALA A 266 -11.13 -16.69 -1.18
C ALA A 266 -10.16 -16.02 -2.18
N PRO A 267 -10.48 -15.91 -3.50
CA PRO A 267 -9.61 -15.22 -4.44
C PRO A 267 -9.38 -13.74 -4.09
N SER A 268 -10.41 -13.03 -3.65
CA SER A 268 -10.30 -11.62 -3.27
C SER A 268 -9.49 -11.45 -1.98
N LYS A 269 -9.65 -12.34 -0.99
CA LYS A 269 -8.80 -12.36 0.22
C LYS A 269 -7.33 -12.56 -0.15
N GLU A 270 -7.04 -13.53 -1.01
CA GLU A 270 -5.68 -13.84 -1.46
C GLU A 270 -5.05 -12.65 -2.19
N GLU A 271 -5.75 -12.03 -3.13
CA GLU A 271 -5.24 -10.86 -3.87
C GLU A 271 -5.01 -9.65 -2.94
N VAL A 272 -5.93 -9.36 -2.02
CA VAL A 272 -5.73 -8.27 -1.05
C VAL A 272 -4.54 -8.57 -0.15
N THR A 273 -4.46 -9.76 0.48
CA THR A 273 -3.32 -10.16 1.31
C THR A 273 -2.00 -10.09 0.54
N LYS A 274 -1.99 -10.51 -0.72
CA LYS A 274 -0.84 -10.39 -1.61
C LYS A 274 -0.43 -8.92 -1.73
N ARG A 275 -1.33 -8.03 -2.16
CA ARG A 275 -1.05 -6.58 -2.30
C ARG A 275 -0.54 -5.93 -1.01
N LEU A 276 -1.09 -6.29 0.14
CA LEU A 276 -0.61 -5.79 1.44
C LEU A 276 0.83 -6.25 1.72
N ARG A 277 1.17 -7.52 1.42
CA ARG A 277 2.56 -8.01 1.54
C ARG A 277 3.52 -7.28 0.60
N ILE A 278 3.12 -7.03 -0.65
CA ILE A 278 3.87 -6.20 -1.61
C ILE A 278 4.18 -4.82 -1.01
N ALA A 279 3.17 -4.15 -0.45
CA ALA A 279 3.33 -2.83 0.17
C ALA A 279 4.27 -2.88 1.39
N ILE A 280 4.17 -3.93 2.22
CA ILE A 280 5.05 -4.13 3.39
C ILE A 280 6.50 -4.32 2.95
N ASP A 281 6.74 -5.15 1.95
CA ASP A 281 8.09 -5.47 1.45
C ASP A 281 8.71 -4.28 0.70
N THR A 282 7.90 -3.53 -0.04
CA THR A 282 8.30 -2.26 -0.67
C THR A 282 8.79 -1.27 0.39
N GLY A 283 8.04 -1.10 1.49
CA GLY A 283 8.44 -0.20 2.57
C GLY A 283 9.66 -0.68 3.38
N LYS A 284 9.86 -1.99 3.54
CA LYS A 284 11.03 -2.54 4.25
C LYS A 284 12.33 -2.41 3.49
N SER A 285 12.27 -2.40 2.16
CA SER A 285 13.47 -2.59 1.34
C SER A 285 14.20 -1.29 1.05
N GLY A 286 13.57 -0.12 1.20
CA GLY A 286 14.12 1.16 0.72
C GLY A 286 14.43 1.15 -0.79
N ARG A 287 14.10 0.05 -1.47
CA ARG A 287 14.41 -0.25 -2.85
C ARG A 287 13.14 -0.01 -3.65
N THR A 288 13.34 0.44 -4.87
CA THR A 288 12.29 0.56 -5.87
C THR A 288 11.75 -0.82 -6.26
N ALA A 289 10.94 -1.44 -5.42
CA ALA A 289 9.90 -2.39 -5.87
C ALA A 289 9.00 -1.71 -6.92
N LYS A 290 8.86 -0.37 -6.86
CA LYS A 290 8.32 0.48 -7.94
C LYS A 290 8.96 0.24 -9.32
N ALA A 291 10.22 -0.20 -9.38
CA ALA A 291 10.91 -0.46 -10.64
C ALA A 291 10.70 -1.90 -11.15
N VAL A 292 10.20 -2.83 -10.32
CA VAL A 292 9.87 -4.19 -10.75
C VAL A 292 8.47 -4.17 -11.37
N PRO A 293 8.29 -4.59 -12.63
CA PRO A 293 6.98 -4.64 -13.25
C PRO A 293 6.03 -5.52 -12.44
N ALA A 294 4.76 -5.10 -12.30
CA ALA A 294 3.77 -5.83 -11.50
C ALA A 294 3.64 -7.30 -11.92
N ALA A 295 3.73 -7.58 -13.23
CA ALA A 295 3.70 -8.94 -13.79
C ALA A 295 4.88 -9.82 -13.35
N ALA A 296 6.01 -9.24 -12.96
CA ALA A 296 7.21 -9.95 -12.53
C ALA A 296 7.37 -10.01 -10.99
N TYR A 297 6.50 -9.32 -10.24
CA TYR A 297 6.71 -9.12 -8.81
C TYR A 297 6.69 -10.43 -8.01
N ASP A 298 5.78 -11.36 -8.32
CA ASP A 298 5.67 -12.64 -7.61
C ASP A 298 6.93 -13.48 -7.77
N GLN A 299 7.42 -13.59 -9.01
CA GLN A 299 8.66 -14.29 -9.30
C GLN A 299 9.84 -13.60 -8.62
N TYR A 300 9.91 -12.26 -8.68
CA TYR A 300 10.94 -11.49 -7.99
C TYR A 300 10.95 -11.71 -6.47
N SER A 301 9.79 -11.68 -5.82
CA SER A 301 9.66 -11.93 -4.37
C SER A 301 10.03 -13.37 -4.00
N ARG A 302 9.65 -14.35 -4.83
CA ARG A 302 10.06 -15.75 -4.68
C ARG A 302 11.58 -15.90 -4.78
N ILE A 303 12.24 -15.25 -5.73
CA ILE A 303 13.70 -15.23 -5.88
C ILE A 303 14.36 -14.67 -4.61
N GLN A 304 13.86 -13.55 -4.08
CA GLN A 304 14.37 -12.99 -2.82
C GLN A 304 14.23 -13.98 -1.66
N THR A 305 13.12 -14.71 -1.60
CA THR A 305 12.88 -15.75 -0.59
C THR A 305 13.88 -16.90 -0.72
N LEU A 306 14.11 -17.41 -1.93
CA LEU A 306 15.11 -18.44 -2.21
C LEU A 306 16.51 -17.98 -1.79
N SER A 307 16.89 -16.75 -2.14
CA SER A 307 18.18 -16.17 -1.74
C SER A 307 18.35 -16.12 -0.23
N LYS A 308 17.34 -15.66 0.52
CA LYS A 308 17.37 -15.61 1.99
C LYS A 308 17.45 -16.98 2.64
N GLN A 309 16.92 -18.02 1.99
CA GLN A 309 17.02 -19.41 2.43
C GLN A 309 18.38 -20.05 2.11
N GLY A 310 19.34 -19.30 1.58
CA GLY A 310 20.65 -19.82 1.16
C GLY A 310 20.61 -20.61 -0.14
N LYS A 311 19.47 -20.62 -0.85
CA LYS A 311 19.30 -21.29 -2.15
C LYS A 311 19.70 -20.36 -3.30
N GLY A 312 20.90 -19.79 -3.21
CA GLY A 312 21.36 -18.76 -4.15
C GLY A 312 21.45 -19.25 -5.60
N LYS A 313 21.81 -20.52 -5.83
CA LYS A 313 21.85 -21.11 -7.18
C LYS A 313 20.46 -21.19 -7.82
N ASP A 314 19.46 -21.67 -7.08
CA ASP A 314 18.07 -21.75 -7.56
C ASP A 314 17.49 -20.35 -7.81
N ALA A 315 17.76 -19.42 -6.89
CA ALA A 315 17.36 -18.02 -7.03
C ALA A 315 17.94 -17.38 -8.30
N LEU A 316 19.21 -17.68 -8.61
CA LEU A 316 19.88 -17.16 -9.80
C LEU A 316 19.24 -17.67 -11.10
N VAL A 317 18.93 -18.96 -11.18
CA VAL A 317 18.27 -19.55 -12.36
C VAL A 317 16.93 -18.86 -12.63
N GLU A 318 16.13 -18.64 -11.58
CA GLU A 318 14.85 -17.95 -11.73
C GLU A 318 15.00 -16.47 -12.09
N LEU A 319 16.03 -15.82 -11.56
CA LEU A 319 16.33 -14.41 -11.84
C LEU A 319 16.86 -14.20 -13.24
N ASP A 320 17.71 -15.08 -13.76
CA ASP A 320 18.23 -14.99 -15.12
C ASP A 320 17.08 -15.08 -16.14
N ASN A 321 16.06 -15.90 -15.88
CA ASN A 321 14.84 -15.93 -16.69
C ASN A 321 14.08 -14.58 -16.67
N LEU A 322 14.00 -13.92 -15.51
CA LEU A 322 13.42 -12.57 -15.43
C LEU A 322 14.27 -11.54 -16.16
N LEU A 323 15.59 -11.64 -16.09
CA LEU A 323 16.50 -10.69 -16.75
C LEU A 323 16.51 -10.84 -18.27
N ILE A 324 16.17 -12.01 -18.81
CA ILE A 324 15.90 -12.17 -20.25
C ILE A 324 14.68 -11.32 -20.65
N ALA A 325 13.61 -11.33 -19.84
CA ALA A 325 12.40 -10.57 -20.11
C ALA A 325 12.57 -9.06 -19.82
N TYR A 326 13.40 -8.70 -18.84
CA TYR A 326 13.59 -7.33 -18.36
C TYR A 326 15.07 -6.95 -18.27
N PRO A 327 15.81 -6.93 -19.40
CA PRO A 327 17.27 -6.78 -19.40
C PRO A 327 17.76 -5.42 -18.88
N GLY A 328 16.93 -4.38 -18.92
CA GLY A 328 17.24 -3.03 -18.43
C GLY A 328 16.84 -2.78 -16.97
N ASN A 329 16.35 -3.78 -16.24
CA ASN A 329 15.81 -3.56 -14.90
C ASN A 329 16.91 -3.49 -13.83
N ALA A 330 17.22 -2.28 -13.36
CA ALA A 330 18.27 -2.06 -12.36
C ALA A 330 18.03 -2.85 -11.05
N ALA A 331 16.79 -2.96 -10.57
CA ALA A 331 16.49 -3.66 -9.32
C ALA A 331 16.74 -5.18 -9.45
N MET A 332 16.42 -5.78 -10.60
CA MET A 332 16.73 -7.19 -10.87
C MET A 332 18.22 -7.45 -10.99
N HIS A 333 18.98 -6.55 -11.65
CA HIS A 333 20.44 -6.65 -11.71
C HIS A 333 21.09 -6.44 -10.34
N GLN A 334 20.54 -5.57 -9.50
CA GLN A 334 20.97 -5.40 -8.12
C GLN A 334 20.75 -6.69 -7.30
N LEU A 335 19.59 -7.35 -7.44
CA LEU A 335 19.35 -8.64 -6.79
C LEU A 335 20.33 -9.72 -7.29
N ARG A 336 20.68 -9.71 -8.58
CA ARG A 336 21.67 -10.62 -9.16
C ARG A 336 23.06 -10.40 -8.54
N CYS A 337 23.49 -9.14 -8.42
CA CYS A 337 24.72 -8.77 -7.72
C CYS A 337 24.74 -9.34 -6.29
N GLU A 338 23.67 -9.14 -5.51
CA GLU A 338 23.56 -9.62 -4.13
C GLU A 338 23.62 -11.15 -4.03
N ILE A 339 22.89 -11.86 -4.90
CA ILE A 339 22.90 -13.33 -4.93
C ILE A 339 24.30 -13.85 -5.24
N LEU A 340 24.97 -13.29 -6.26
CA LEU A 340 26.30 -13.73 -6.67
C LEU A 340 27.37 -13.43 -5.61
N LEU A 341 27.28 -12.28 -4.93
CA LEU A 341 28.11 -11.98 -3.76
C LEU A 341 27.91 -13.02 -2.64
N ALA A 342 26.67 -13.45 -2.40
CA ALA A 342 26.38 -14.43 -1.35
C ALA A 342 26.92 -15.84 -1.66
N ILE A 343 26.98 -16.25 -2.94
CA ILE A 343 27.44 -17.60 -3.32
C ILE A 343 28.91 -17.67 -3.75
N GLY A 344 29.50 -16.55 -4.19
CA GLY A 344 30.86 -16.52 -4.75
C GLY A 344 31.63 -15.23 -4.51
N GLY A 345 31.09 -14.32 -3.69
CA GLY A 345 31.81 -13.11 -3.28
C GLY A 345 32.94 -13.38 -2.28
N PRO A 346 33.70 -12.33 -1.89
CA PRO A 346 34.80 -12.44 -0.94
C PRO A 346 34.46 -13.25 0.33
N ALA A 347 33.30 -12.97 0.93
CA ALA A 347 32.78 -13.69 2.10
C ALA A 347 32.54 -15.19 1.86
N ALA A 348 31.97 -15.54 0.72
CA ALA A 348 31.67 -16.93 0.38
C ALA A 348 32.95 -17.74 0.07
N MET A 349 33.97 -17.09 -0.48
CA MET A 349 35.26 -17.71 -0.80
C MET A 349 36.20 -17.83 0.40
N ALA A 350 35.93 -17.13 1.51
CA ALA A 350 36.79 -17.19 2.68
C ALA A 350 36.82 -18.62 3.24
N PRO A 351 38.01 -19.13 3.61
CA PRO A 351 38.12 -20.45 4.21
C PRO A 351 37.28 -20.49 5.48
N LYS A 352 36.28 -21.38 5.51
CA LYS A 352 35.49 -21.61 6.72
C LYS A 352 36.44 -22.01 7.86
N PRO A 353 36.29 -21.44 9.06
CA PRO A 353 37.11 -21.84 10.20
C PRO A 353 36.99 -23.35 10.38
N ALA A 354 38.14 -24.03 10.41
CA ALA A 354 38.18 -25.48 10.52
C ALA A 354 37.31 -25.92 11.72
N PRO A 355 36.42 -26.92 11.54
CA PRO A 355 35.60 -27.40 12.65
C PRO A 355 36.52 -27.79 13.81
N LYS A 356 36.18 -27.36 15.03
CA LYS A 356 36.98 -27.60 16.26
C LYS A 356 37.10 -29.08 16.67
N GLN A 357 36.57 -30.00 15.88
CA GLN A 357 36.76 -31.43 16.07
C GLN A 357 37.65 -31.99 14.96
N PRO A 358 38.68 -32.80 15.31
CA PRO A 358 39.43 -33.53 14.31
C PRO A 358 38.46 -34.50 13.61
N ALA A 359 38.04 -34.13 12.41
CA ALA A 359 37.25 -35.02 11.56
C ALA A 359 38.06 -36.32 11.40
N LYS A 360 37.45 -37.46 11.77
CA LYS A 360 37.97 -38.78 11.39
C LYS A 360 38.15 -38.74 9.87
N LYS A 361 39.40 -38.85 9.40
CA LYS A 361 39.72 -38.87 7.98
C LYS A 361 39.05 -40.10 7.36
N ASP A 362 37.90 -39.91 6.72
CA ASP A 362 37.38 -40.90 5.78
C ASP A 362 38.24 -40.86 4.51
N PRO A 363 39.03 -41.91 4.19
CA PRO A 363 39.95 -41.92 3.06
C PRO A 363 39.26 -41.87 1.69
N LYS A 364 37.92 -41.91 1.66
CA LYS A 364 37.08 -41.94 0.46
C LYS A 364 36.27 -40.67 0.23
N ALA A 365 36.51 -39.59 0.98
CA ALA A 365 35.83 -38.33 0.72
C ALA A 365 36.12 -37.88 -0.74
N PRO A 366 35.07 -37.68 -1.57
CA PRO A 366 35.25 -37.22 -2.93
C PRO A 366 36.01 -35.90 -2.93
N LYS A 367 36.99 -35.79 -3.85
CA LYS A 367 37.76 -34.57 -4.05
C LYS A 367 36.77 -33.43 -4.33
N PRO A 368 36.82 -32.28 -3.63
CA PRO A 368 35.90 -31.19 -3.90
C PRO A 368 36.03 -30.80 -5.37
N GLU A 369 34.92 -30.82 -6.10
CA GLU A 369 34.87 -30.34 -7.47
C GLU A 369 35.33 -28.88 -7.52
N PRO A 370 36.04 -28.45 -8.57
CA PRO A 370 36.41 -27.06 -8.76
C PRO A 370 35.15 -26.19 -8.71
N VAL A 371 35.10 -25.23 -7.79
CA VAL A 371 34.00 -24.27 -7.73
C VAL A 371 34.07 -23.41 -8.98
N GLU A 372 33.07 -23.54 -9.86
CA GLU A 372 32.91 -22.68 -11.02
C GLU A 372 32.97 -21.21 -10.59
N GLN A 373 33.83 -20.43 -11.24
CA GLN A 373 34.10 -19.06 -10.82
C GLN A 373 32.89 -18.17 -11.18
N VAL A 374 32.21 -17.68 -10.15
CA VAL A 374 31.03 -16.83 -10.29
C VAL A 374 31.44 -15.38 -10.58
N ASP A 375 30.96 -14.79 -11.68
CA ASP A 375 31.23 -13.40 -12.04
C ASP A 375 30.32 -12.40 -11.28
N TRP A 376 30.53 -12.30 -9.97
CA TRP A 376 29.81 -11.31 -9.16
C TRP A 376 30.22 -9.87 -9.50
N LYS A 377 31.47 -9.64 -9.94
CA LYS A 377 31.97 -8.29 -10.29
C LYS A 377 31.22 -7.72 -11.50
N GLY A 378 31.09 -8.50 -12.56
CA GLY A 378 30.34 -8.12 -13.76
C GLY A 378 28.87 -7.82 -13.43
N ALA A 379 28.24 -8.63 -12.57
CA ALA A 379 26.86 -8.40 -12.17
C ALA A 379 26.68 -7.08 -11.37
N CYS A 380 27.54 -6.82 -10.40
CA CYS A 380 27.46 -5.58 -9.61
C CYS A 380 27.85 -4.34 -10.43
N ALA A 381 28.78 -4.47 -11.37
CA ALA A 381 29.09 -3.42 -12.33
C ALA A 381 27.88 -3.11 -13.22
N LYS A 382 27.16 -4.14 -13.70
CA LYS A 382 25.94 -3.93 -14.51
C LYS A 382 24.83 -3.25 -13.73
N ALA A 383 24.61 -3.64 -12.46
CA ALA A 383 23.66 -2.95 -11.59
C ALA A 383 24.02 -1.47 -11.42
N SER A 384 25.31 -1.17 -11.21
CA SER A 384 25.82 0.21 -11.10
C SER A 384 25.70 1.00 -12.40
N GLU A 385 25.87 0.35 -13.56
CA GLU A 385 25.73 0.98 -14.88
C GLU A 385 24.28 1.40 -15.15
N LEU A 386 23.32 0.54 -14.82
CA LEU A 386 21.89 0.79 -15.01
C LEU A 386 21.32 1.80 -14.01
N ALA A 387 21.95 1.95 -12.85
CA ALA A 387 21.59 2.92 -11.82
C ALA A 387 22.85 3.64 -11.28
N PRO A 388 23.45 4.56 -12.06
CA PRO A 388 24.72 5.19 -11.69
C PRO A 388 24.66 6.02 -10.41
N GLY A 389 23.47 6.51 -10.05
CA GLY A 389 23.21 7.23 -8.79
C GLY A 389 22.89 6.33 -7.60
N ASP A 390 22.73 5.02 -7.77
CA ASP A 390 22.37 4.11 -6.67
C ASP A 390 23.63 3.68 -5.88
N PRO A 391 23.68 3.93 -4.55
CA PRO A 391 24.79 3.48 -3.70
C PRO A 391 24.73 1.98 -3.37
N THR A 392 23.60 1.30 -3.60
CA THR A 392 23.35 -0.07 -3.11
C THR A 392 24.35 -1.12 -3.61
N PRO A 393 24.77 -1.15 -4.90
CA PRO A 393 25.80 -2.09 -5.36
C PRO A 393 27.10 -1.98 -4.55
N HIS A 394 27.55 -0.74 -4.29
CA HIS A 394 28.77 -0.48 -3.52
C HIS A 394 28.62 -0.89 -2.05
N VAL A 395 27.48 -0.61 -1.43
CA VAL A 395 27.20 -1.05 -0.05
C VAL A 395 27.21 -2.58 0.06
N ALA A 396 26.65 -3.30 -0.92
CA ALA A 396 26.65 -4.76 -0.94
C ALA A 396 28.06 -5.34 -1.07
N ILE A 397 28.88 -4.81 -1.99
CA ILE A 397 30.28 -5.22 -2.16
C ILE A 397 31.07 -4.91 -0.88
N ALA A 398 30.90 -3.72 -0.32
CA ALA A 398 31.56 -3.31 0.92
C ALA A 398 31.26 -4.26 2.08
N SER A 399 29.98 -4.65 2.25
CA SER A 399 29.57 -5.61 3.27
C SER A 399 30.29 -6.96 3.10
N SER A 400 30.41 -7.46 1.86
CA SER A 400 31.09 -8.73 1.62
C SER A 400 32.59 -8.69 1.94
N PHE A 401 33.26 -7.57 1.67
CA PHE A 401 34.66 -7.36 2.11
C PHE A 401 34.77 -7.19 3.62
N ALA A 402 33.80 -6.52 4.23
CA ALA A 402 33.76 -6.34 5.68
C ALA A 402 33.63 -7.68 6.42
N ASP A 403 32.86 -8.63 5.90
CA ASP A 403 32.70 -9.97 6.50
C ASP A 403 34.01 -10.74 6.60
N ILE A 404 34.94 -10.52 5.66
CA ILE A 404 36.27 -11.14 5.65
C ILE A 404 37.36 -10.27 6.26
N LYS A 405 36.97 -9.14 6.85
CA LYS A 405 37.88 -8.16 7.46
C LYS A 405 38.85 -7.51 6.47
N ASP A 406 38.52 -7.47 5.19
CA ASP A 406 39.24 -6.66 4.20
C ASP A 406 38.74 -5.21 4.25
N TRP A 407 39.15 -4.52 5.31
CA TRP A 407 38.71 -3.15 5.61
C TRP A 407 39.11 -2.13 4.55
N LYS A 408 40.23 -2.37 3.86
CA LYS A 408 40.72 -1.47 2.82
C LYS A 408 39.79 -1.51 1.61
N SER A 409 39.44 -2.70 1.14
CA SER A 409 38.51 -2.88 0.03
C SER A 409 37.10 -2.42 0.41
N ALA A 410 36.63 -2.77 1.61
CA ALA A 410 35.34 -2.29 2.12
C ALA A 410 35.26 -0.75 2.15
N ARG A 411 36.31 -0.06 2.60
CA ARG A 411 36.35 1.41 2.64
C ARG A 411 36.25 2.03 1.25
N ALA A 412 36.96 1.49 0.27
CA ALA A 412 36.96 2.01 -1.10
C ALA A 412 35.54 1.98 -1.71
N GLU A 413 34.82 0.89 -1.47
CA GLU A 413 33.43 0.75 -1.90
C GLU A 413 32.50 1.69 -1.13
N LEU A 414 32.65 1.80 0.20
CA LEU A 414 31.85 2.75 0.98
C LEU A 414 32.09 4.20 0.55
N ALA A 415 33.32 4.57 0.17
CA ALA A 415 33.60 5.91 -0.37
C ALA A 415 32.78 6.19 -1.64
N SER A 416 32.68 5.18 -2.51
CA SER A 416 31.90 5.26 -3.74
C SER A 416 30.39 5.33 -3.44
N ALA A 417 29.92 4.60 -2.43
CA ALA A 417 28.55 4.69 -1.95
C ALA A 417 28.22 6.09 -1.40
N GLU A 418 29.06 6.65 -0.52
CA GLU A 418 28.88 8.00 0.05
C GLU A 418 28.65 9.06 -1.03
N GLY A 419 29.45 9.03 -2.10
CA GLY A 419 29.34 9.98 -3.22
C GLY A 419 28.05 9.86 -4.03
N LYS A 420 27.31 8.76 -3.87
CA LYS A 420 26.08 8.47 -4.60
C LYS A 420 24.81 8.67 -3.78
N ILE A 421 24.88 8.61 -2.45
CA ILE A 421 23.69 8.69 -1.57
C ILE A 421 22.83 9.92 -1.85
N GLY A 422 23.44 11.08 -2.14
CA GLY A 422 22.71 12.31 -2.45
C GLY A 422 21.83 12.26 -3.70
N ASN A 423 21.97 11.24 -4.56
CA ASN A 423 21.18 11.07 -5.77
C ASN A 423 19.88 10.28 -5.54
N LEU A 424 19.62 9.81 -4.32
CA LEU A 424 18.39 9.09 -3.99
C LEU A 424 17.18 10.05 -3.99
N PRO A 425 15.99 9.57 -4.40
CA PRO A 425 14.85 10.44 -4.75
C PRO A 425 14.15 11.10 -3.55
N GLY A 426 14.45 10.68 -2.32
CA GLY A 426 13.77 11.15 -1.13
C GLY A 426 14.65 11.11 0.11
N LYS A 427 14.30 11.96 1.08
CA LYS A 427 15.04 12.10 2.35
C LYS A 427 15.07 10.78 3.13
N ALA A 428 13.96 10.03 3.14
CA ALA A 428 13.89 8.77 3.87
C ALA A 428 14.89 7.73 3.32
N GLU A 429 14.98 7.63 1.99
CA GLU A 429 15.92 6.75 1.28
C GLU A 429 17.37 7.19 1.50
N ILE A 430 17.63 8.51 1.48
CA ILE A 430 18.93 9.09 1.82
C ILE A 430 19.34 8.71 3.25
N ASP A 431 18.45 8.92 4.23
CA ASP A 431 18.70 8.64 5.65
C ASP A 431 18.95 7.13 5.87
N GLU A 432 18.19 6.25 5.21
CA GLU A 432 18.37 4.80 5.29
C GLU A 432 19.72 4.35 4.69
N ALA A 433 20.10 4.90 3.54
CA ALA A 433 21.38 4.59 2.90
C ALA A 433 22.56 5.03 3.77
N TRP A 434 22.48 6.23 4.37
CA TRP A 434 23.47 6.69 5.35
C TRP A 434 23.58 5.77 6.55
N LYS A 435 22.45 5.32 7.13
CA LYS A 435 22.47 4.38 8.26
C LYS A 435 23.19 3.09 7.93
N LYS A 436 23.04 2.55 6.73
CA LYS A 436 23.78 1.35 6.28
C LYS A 436 25.30 1.61 6.21
N VAL A 437 25.71 2.73 5.63
CA VAL A 437 27.13 3.12 5.56
C VAL A 437 27.73 3.34 6.96
N ILE A 438 27.02 4.07 7.83
CA ILE A 438 27.41 4.32 9.23
C ILE A 438 27.56 2.98 9.97
N GLY A 439 26.59 2.08 9.82
CA GLY A 439 26.64 0.75 10.43
C GLY A 439 27.86 -0.06 10.00
N LEU A 440 28.23 -0.03 8.72
CA LEU A 440 29.42 -0.70 8.21
C LEU A 440 30.71 -0.07 8.74
N TYR A 441 30.85 1.26 8.75
CA TYR A 441 32.03 1.91 9.37
C TYR A 441 32.16 1.59 10.86
N HIS A 442 31.03 1.56 11.56
CA HIS A 442 31.00 1.22 12.97
C HIS A 442 31.43 -0.23 13.21
N ALA A 443 30.98 -1.18 12.37
CA ALA A 443 31.36 -2.58 12.42
C ALA A 443 32.85 -2.80 12.10
N MET A 444 33.41 -2.00 11.19
CA MET A 444 34.84 -1.98 10.88
C MET A 444 35.69 -1.45 12.04
N GLY A 445 35.10 -0.75 13.03
CA GLY A 445 35.81 -0.08 14.11
C GLY A 445 36.46 1.24 13.70
N SER A 446 36.05 1.82 12.57
CA SER A 446 36.55 3.09 12.04
C SER A 446 35.74 4.25 12.61
N LEU A 447 36.06 4.66 13.84
CA LEU A 447 35.31 5.64 14.61
C LEU A 447 35.26 7.01 13.92
N THR A 448 36.36 7.45 13.31
CA THR A 448 36.44 8.73 12.59
C THR A 448 35.53 8.74 11.36
N TRP A 449 35.57 7.71 10.52
CA TRP A 449 34.66 7.63 9.36
C TRP A 449 33.20 7.49 9.77
N THR A 450 32.92 6.84 10.91
CA THR A 450 31.56 6.76 11.46
C THR A 450 31.05 8.15 11.85
N GLU A 451 31.85 8.96 12.55
CA GLU A 451 31.51 10.34 12.92
C GLU A 451 31.33 11.24 11.68
N GLU A 452 32.22 11.14 10.69
CA GLU A 452 32.11 11.89 9.44
C GLU A 452 30.82 11.54 8.68
N ALA A 453 30.46 10.26 8.62
CA ALA A 453 29.23 9.81 7.98
C ALA A 453 27.98 10.29 8.75
N LEU A 454 27.99 10.24 10.09
CA LEU A 454 26.92 10.81 10.93
C LEU A 454 26.72 12.31 10.66
N ALA A 455 27.81 13.07 10.60
CA ALA A 455 27.77 14.50 10.32
C ALA A 455 27.24 14.81 8.90
N LYS A 456 27.71 14.07 7.88
CA LYS A 456 27.20 14.19 6.50
C LYS A 456 25.71 13.87 6.40
N ALA A 457 25.26 12.86 7.14
CA ALA A 457 23.86 12.43 7.17
C ALA A 457 22.96 13.36 8.00
N LYS A 458 23.53 14.29 8.79
CA LYS A 458 22.81 15.12 9.77
C LYS A 458 22.01 14.25 10.76
N LEU A 459 22.59 13.12 11.16
CA LEU A 459 22.00 12.14 12.08
C LEU A 459 22.65 12.23 13.47
N ASP A 460 22.81 13.44 14.00
CA ASP A 460 23.55 13.68 15.25
C ASP A 460 22.91 13.01 16.48
N ASN A 461 21.61 12.70 16.41
CA ASN A 461 20.86 12.02 17.47
C ASN A 461 20.78 10.48 17.28
N ASP A 462 21.51 9.92 16.31
CA ASP A 462 21.55 8.46 16.12
C ASP A 462 22.24 7.77 17.32
N PRO A 463 21.71 6.66 17.86
CA PRO A 463 22.32 5.93 18.98
C PRO A 463 23.79 5.57 18.76
N ILE A 464 24.20 5.34 17.50
CA ILE A 464 25.60 5.03 17.16
C ILE A 464 26.54 6.19 17.52
N ALA A 465 26.08 7.44 17.49
CA ALA A 465 26.92 8.60 17.87
C ALA A 465 27.37 8.52 19.34
N ALA A 466 26.48 8.10 20.24
CA ALA A 466 26.79 7.88 21.65
C ALA A 466 27.74 6.68 21.83
N GLU A 467 27.52 5.58 21.11
CA GLU A 467 28.40 4.41 21.14
C GLU A 467 29.82 4.73 20.66
N VAL A 468 29.96 5.51 19.58
CA VAL A 468 31.27 5.93 19.07
C VAL A 468 32.00 6.80 20.10
N THR A 469 31.30 7.75 20.71
CA THR A 469 31.85 8.59 21.79
C THR A 469 32.33 7.74 22.96
N GLN A 470 31.52 6.77 23.39
CA GLN A 470 31.88 5.85 24.47
C GLN A 470 33.08 4.98 24.10
N LYS A 471 33.14 4.43 22.88
CA LYS A 471 34.27 3.62 22.40
C LYS A 471 35.57 4.43 22.36
N ARG A 472 35.54 5.68 21.89
CA ARG A 472 36.71 6.56 21.93
C ARG A 472 37.23 6.75 23.35
N ALA A 473 36.34 7.07 24.29
CA ALA A 473 36.71 7.27 25.69
C ALA A 473 37.26 5.97 26.32
N ARG A 474 36.60 4.84 26.08
CA ARG A 474 36.98 3.54 26.64
C ARG A 474 38.32 3.03 26.14
N TYR A 475 38.61 3.22 24.86
CA TYR A 475 39.81 2.69 24.21
C TYR A 475 40.91 3.74 23.99
N GLY A 476 40.70 4.98 24.47
CA GLY A 476 41.67 6.06 24.36
C GLY A 476 41.99 6.46 22.91
N VAL A 477 41.02 6.36 21.98
CA VAL A 477 41.24 6.71 20.57
C VAL A 477 41.03 8.22 20.38
N PRO A 478 42.11 9.01 20.18
CA PRO A 478 41.98 10.46 20.03
C PRO A 478 41.23 10.82 18.74
N LYS A 479 40.58 11.97 18.73
CA LYS A 479 39.95 12.52 17.52
C LYS A 479 41.02 13.05 16.57
N GLY A 480 40.85 12.77 15.28
CA GLY A 480 41.66 13.31 14.19
C GLY A 480 42.92 12.50 13.88
N ALA A 481 43.39 12.63 12.63
CA ALA A 481 44.46 11.82 12.05
C ALA A 481 45.87 12.08 12.62
N LYS A 482 46.04 13.02 13.57
CA LYS A 482 47.36 13.41 14.10
C LYS A 482 48.05 12.27 14.86
N PHE A 483 47.28 11.39 15.49
CA PHE A 483 47.82 10.33 16.35
C PHE A 483 47.57 8.93 15.78
N VAL A 484 46.40 8.72 15.17
CA VAL A 484 45.99 7.44 14.59
C VAL A 484 45.24 7.77 13.30
N ALA A 485 45.71 7.24 12.17
CA ALA A 485 44.98 7.40 10.93
C ALA A 485 43.64 6.65 11.00
N ALA A 486 42.59 7.15 10.32
CA ALA A 486 41.25 6.58 10.41
C ALA A 486 41.17 5.10 9.99
N ASP A 487 42.07 4.66 9.09
CA ASP A 487 42.22 3.28 8.65
C ASP A 487 42.97 2.39 9.65
N GLN A 488 43.65 2.98 10.65
CA GLN A 488 44.37 2.29 11.72
C GLN A 488 43.58 2.20 13.03
N GLU A 489 42.49 2.97 13.19
CA GLU A 489 41.69 3.01 14.42
C GLU A 489 41.17 1.62 14.83
N SER A 490 40.75 0.80 13.87
CA SER A 490 40.24 -0.55 14.12
C SER A 490 41.29 -1.47 14.72
N GLN A 491 42.52 -1.39 14.22
CA GLN A 491 43.66 -2.17 14.74
C GLN A 491 44.01 -1.72 16.16
N LEU A 492 43.99 -0.40 16.43
CA LEU A 492 44.22 0.12 17.77
C LEU A 492 43.15 -0.36 18.75
N VAL A 493 41.86 -0.26 18.40
CA VAL A 493 40.76 -0.71 19.26
C VAL A 493 40.91 -2.21 19.58
N LEU A 494 41.26 -3.04 18.59
CA LEU A 494 41.52 -4.46 18.80
C LEU A 494 42.72 -4.72 19.72
N ALA A 495 43.82 -3.99 19.54
CA ALA A 495 45.02 -4.12 20.37
C ALA A 495 44.76 -3.72 21.82
N VAL A 496 44.07 -2.60 22.06
CA VAL A 496 43.71 -2.14 23.41
C VAL A 496 42.76 -3.14 24.07
N ARG A 497 41.77 -3.66 23.33
CA ARG A 497 40.86 -4.69 23.86
C ARG A 497 41.62 -5.95 24.27
N ALA A 498 42.52 -6.45 23.43
CA ALA A 498 43.33 -7.63 23.75
C ALA A 498 44.20 -7.40 25.00
N ALA A 499 44.80 -6.21 25.14
CA ALA A 499 45.57 -5.84 26.33
C ALA A 499 44.69 -5.79 27.60
N LEU A 500 43.50 -5.19 27.50
CA LEU A 500 42.53 -5.15 28.62
C LEU A 500 42.08 -6.56 29.03
N ASP A 501 41.83 -7.44 28.06
CA ASP A 501 41.42 -8.82 28.33
C ASP A 501 42.53 -9.58 29.10
N LEU A 502 43.80 -9.37 28.75
CA LEU A 502 44.94 -9.95 29.50
C LEU A 502 45.03 -9.40 30.93
N VAL A 503 44.87 -8.08 31.10
CA VAL A 503 44.88 -7.45 32.42
C VAL A 503 43.74 -7.99 33.29
N TYR A 504 42.53 -8.11 32.75
CA TYR A 504 41.39 -8.64 33.50
C TYR A 504 41.51 -10.13 33.80
N ALA A 505 42.04 -10.93 32.87
CA ALA A 505 42.31 -12.34 33.11
C ALA A 505 43.29 -12.53 34.29
N SER A 506 44.34 -11.69 34.38
CA SER A 506 45.33 -11.76 35.47
C SER A 506 44.82 -11.26 36.84
N LYS A 507 43.74 -10.48 36.87
CA LYS A 507 43.21 -9.88 38.10
C LYS A 507 42.15 -10.75 38.78
N TYR A 508 41.52 -11.67 38.04
CA TYR A 508 40.38 -12.46 38.52
C TYR A 508 40.50 -13.97 38.27
N GLY A 509 41.58 -14.42 37.63
CA GLY A 509 41.98 -15.84 37.57
C GLY A 509 43.25 -16.05 38.37
#